data_AF-A0A7C6N9B4-F1
#
_entry.id   AF-A0A7C6N9B4-F1
#
_cell.length_a   1.000
_cell.length_b   1.000
_cell.length_c   1.000
_cell.angle_alpha   90.00
_cell.angle_beta   90.00
_cell.angle_gamma   90.00
#
_symmetry.space_group_name_H-M   'P 1'
#
loop_
_entity.id
_entity.type
_entity.pdbx_description
1 polymer ?
#
loop_
_entity_poly.entity_id
_entity_poly.type
_entity_poly.pdbx_seq_one_letter_code
_entity_poly.pdbx_strand_id
1 'polypeptide(L)'
;TEMELLVTDEAPVNDTPIEERQGVFDYVLGVFNFGPAGISEFISLIETIKDRIPNTAETDGVRWFDGLDVSGIEEPIICNKELVQEVDLGDYYLNNSNGNYYKCIEIGEQYAYWEYKGNLKGPKGEQGESSSLDNYYTKSEVDTVIEQAIITALTGDY
;
A
#
# COMPACT_ATOMS: atom_id res chain seq x y z
N THR A 1 -46.01 8.91 13.55
CA THR A 1 -45.18 9.53 12.50
C THR A 1 -43.75 9.26 12.89
N GLU A 2 -43.12 8.29 12.22
CA GLU A 2 -41.70 7.99 12.39
C GLU A 2 -40.87 9.13 11.81
N MET A 3 -39.81 9.54 12.51
CA MET A 3 -38.82 10.49 11.98
C MET A 3 -37.61 9.70 11.50
N GLU A 4 -37.37 9.72 10.19
CA GLU A 4 -36.19 9.15 9.56
C GLU A 4 -34.93 9.90 9.99
N LEU A 5 -33.93 9.15 10.45
CA LEU A 5 -32.57 9.64 10.71
C LEU A 5 -31.81 9.66 9.38
N LEU A 6 -31.64 10.84 8.79
CA LEU A 6 -30.70 11.03 7.68
C LEU A 6 -29.26 10.93 8.23
N VAL A 7 -28.60 9.81 7.94
CA VAL A 7 -27.15 9.67 8.13
C VAL A 7 -26.48 10.22 6.87
N THR A 8 -25.81 11.36 7.00
CA THR A 8 -24.88 11.84 5.98
C THR A 8 -23.48 11.35 6.33
N ASP A 9 -22.91 10.52 5.46
CA ASP A 9 -21.73 9.68 5.73
C ASP A 9 -20.39 10.37 5.39
N GLU A 10 -20.26 11.67 5.63
CA GLU A 10 -18.99 12.37 5.39
C GLU A 10 -18.56 13.17 6.63
N ALA A 11 -17.51 12.69 7.30
CA ALA A 11 -16.77 13.48 8.24
C ALA A 11 -16.08 14.64 7.49
N PRO A 12 -16.17 15.89 7.95
CA PRO A 12 -15.53 17.01 7.26
C PRO A 12 -14.01 16.82 7.23
N VAL A 13 -13.44 16.84 6.02
CA VAL A 13 -11.99 16.87 5.82
C VAL A 13 -11.46 18.20 6.34
N ASN A 14 -10.61 18.13 7.36
CA ASN A 14 -10.06 19.31 8.02
C ASN A 14 -8.78 19.78 7.30
N ASP A 15 -8.92 20.62 6.29
CA ASP A 15 -7.82 21.15 5.47
C ASP A 15 -7.09 22.37 6.10
N THR A 16 -7.15 22.55 7.42
CA THR A 16 -6.48 23.68 8.07
C THR A 16 -4.94 23.56 7.96
N PRO A 17 -4.23 24.56 7.41
CA PRO A 17 -2.76 24.57 7.33
C PRO A 17 -2.11 24.41 8.72
N ILE A 18 -0.95 23.74 8.77
CA ILE A 18 -0.22 23.42 10.02
C ILE A 18 0.08 24.67 10.87
N GLU A 19 0.25 25.83 10.26
CA GLU A 19 0.55 27.10 10.95
C GLU A 19 -0.61 27.65 11.79
N GLU A 20 -1.87 27.25 11.52
CA GLU A 20 -3.02 27.59 12.37
C GLU A 20 -3.23 26.61 13.55
N ARG A 21 -2.43 25.53 13.64
CA ARG A 21 -2.53 24.56 14.75
C ARG A 21 -2.08 25.12 16.10
N GLN A 22 -1.38 26.25 16.12
CA GLN A 22 -1.07 26.94 17.37
C GLN A 22 -2.35 27.34 18.12
N GLY A 23 -3.40 27.75 17.39
CA GLY A 23 -4.72 28.04 17.96
C GLY A 23 -5.48 26.81 18.46
N VAL A 24 -5.22 25.63 17.90
CA VAL A 24 -5.77 24.36 18.39
C VAL A 24 -5.10 23.94 19.70
N PHE A 25 -3.79 24.14 19.82
CA PHE A 25 -3.09 23.98 21.10
C PHE A 25 -3.61 24.96 22.15
N ASP A 26 -3.80 26.24 21.79
CA ASP A 26 -4.38 27.24 22.70
C ASP A 26 -5.84 26.94 23.07
N TYR A 27 -6.64 26.38 22.15
CA TYR A 27 -8.01 25.93 22.40
C TYR A 27 -8.05 24.71 23.31
N VAL A 28 -7.21 23.69 23.07
CA VAL A 28 -7.07 22.53 23.96
C VAL A 28 -6.62 22.99 25.36
N LEU A 29 -5.64 23.89 25.44
CA LEU A 29 -5.17 24.48 26.70
C LEU A 29 -6.21 25.40 27.37
N GLY A 30 -7.11 26.03 26.62
CA GLY A 30 -8.20 26.85 27.15
C GLY A 30 -9.42 26.04 27.60
N VAL A 31 -9.72 24.92 26.93
CA VAL A 31 -10.83 24.01 27.26
C VAL A 31 -10.53 23.20 28.52
N PHE A 32 -9.28 22.78 28.71
CA PHE A 32 -8.84 22.23 29.98
C PHE A 32 -8.23 23.36 30.81
N ASN A 33 -9.03 23.97 31.69
CA ASN A 33 -8.70 25.14 32.51
C ASN A 33 -7.52 24.90 33.50
N PHE A 34 -6.34 24.56 32.97
CA PHE A 34 -5.15 24.25 33.71
C PHE A 34 -4.54 25.58 34.17
N GLY A 35 -4.60 25.84 35.48
CA GLY A 35 -3.79 26.90 36.06
C GLY A 35 -2.30 26.69 35.77
N PRO A 36 -1.42 27.66 36.07
CA PRO A 36 0.01 27.58 35.78
C PRO A 36 0.68 26.27 36.26
N ALA A 37 0.22 25.71 37.38
CA ALA A 37 0.66 24.42 37.91
C ALA A 37 0.26 23.23 37.02
N GLY A 38 -0.97 23.21 36.49
CA GLY A 38 -1.44 22.15 35.60
C GLY A 38 -0.73 22.14 34.25
N ILE A 39 -0.35 23.33 33.76
CA ILE A 39 0.49 23.45 32.55
C ILE A 39 1.89 22.88 32.83
N SER A 40 2.50 23.20 33.97
CA SER A 40 3.80 22.65 34.35
C SER A 40 3.77 21.12 34.51
N GLU A 41 2.72 20.56 35.10
CA GLU A 41 2.54 19.11 35.22
C GLU A 41 2.34 18.43 33.86
N PHE A 42 1.53 19.03 32.98
CA PHE A 42 1.29 18.50 31.64
C PHE A 42 2.55 18.57 30.75
N ILE A 43 3.30 19.67 30.80
CA ILE A 43 4.59 19.79 30.12
C ILE A 43 5.59 18.76 30.69
N SER A 44 5.64 18.60 32.01
CA SER A 44 6.51 17.59 32.63
C SER A 44 6.14 16.17 32.20
N LEU A 45 4.85 15.88 32.03
CA LEU A 45 4.37 14.60 31.52
C LEU A 45 4.78 14.40 30.06
N ILE A 46 4.64 15.42 29.21
CA ILE A 46 5.08 15.38 27.81
C ILE A 46 6.58 15.08 27.72
N GLU A 47 7.42 15.79 28.48
CA GLU A 47 8.88 15.57 28.48
C GLU A 47 9.23 14.17 28.99
N THR A 48 8.54 13.70 30.04
CA THR A 48 8.71 12.33 30.55
C THR A 48 8.29 11.27 29.53
N ILE A 49 7.26 11.54 28.72
CA ILE A 49 6.80 10.64 27.64
C ILE A 49 7.82 10.62 26.51
N LYS A 50 8.38 11.78 26.11
CA LYS A 50 9.44 11.87 25.11
C LYS A 50 10.68 11.07 25.49
N ASP A 51 11.04 11.05 26.77
CA ASP A 51 12.18 10.27 27.28
C ASP A 51 11.86 8.77 27.43
N ARG A 52 10.60 8.42 27.71
CA ARG A 52 10.14 7.02 27.86
C ARG A 52 9.85 6.33 26.55
N ILE A 53 9.49 7.07 25.52
CA ILE A 53 9.55 6.58 24.16
C ILE A 53 11.04 6.62 23.82
N PRO A 54 11.74 5.48 23.71
CA PRO A 54 13.12 5.53 23.24
C PRO A 54 13.10 6.29 21.92
N ASN A 55 13.90 7.34 21.79
CA ASN A 55 14.29 7.82 20.47
C ASN A 55 14.88 6.59 19.78
N THR A 56 14.09 5.92 18.94
CA THR A 56 14.60 4.99 17.96
C THR A 56 15.35 5.87 16.98
N ALA A 57 16.57 6.26 17.36
CA ALA A 57 17.57 6.70 16.42
C ALA A 57 17.63 5.59 15.36
N GLU A 58 17.50 6.01 14.09
CA GLU A 58 17.54 5.18 12.90
C GLU A 58 16.27 4.35 12.64
N THR A 59 15.17 5.03 12.33
CA THR A 59 14.42 4.58 11.15
C THR A 59 14.79 5.53 10.00
N ASP A 60 15.95 5.33 9.39
CA ASP A 60 15.88 5.23 7.94
C ASP A 60 14.91 4.08 7.71
N GLY A 61 13.66 4.42 7.41
CA GLY A 61 12.54 3.48 7.49
C GLY A 61 12.89 2.22 6.72
N VAL A 62 12.60 1.06 7.30
CA VAL A 62 12.78 -0.23 6.62
C VAL A 62 12.19 -0.14 5.22
N ARG A 63 13.05 -0.20 4.21
CA ARG A 63 12.69 -0.10 2.80
C ARG A 63 12.34 -1.47 2.25
N TRP A 64 11.52 -1.44 1.20
CA TRP A 64 11.20 -2.61 0.39
C TRP A 64 11.77 -2.40 -1.01
N PHE A 65 12.58 -3.35 -1.46
CA PHE A 65 13.13 -3.45 -2.80
C PHE A 65 12.42 -4.57 -3.56
N ASP A 66 12.43 -4.52 -4.89
CA ASP A 66 12.01 -5.63 -5.73
C ASP A 66 12.92 -5.80 -6.97
N GLY A 67 13.00 -7.02 -7.49
CA GLY A 67 13.83 -7.32 -8.67
C GLY A 67 14.17 -8.80 -8.79
N LEU A 68 15.33 -9.11 -9.38
CA LEU A 68 15.79 -10.49 -9.59
C LEU A 68 17.13 -10.83 -8.91
N ASP A 69 17.87 -9.83 -8.45
CA ASP A 69 19.26 -9.95 -7.99
C ASP A 69 19.43 -10.72 -6.68
N VAL A 70 18.45 -10.69 -5.78
CA VAL A 70 18.41 -11.55 -4.59
C VAL A 70 17.54 -12.78 -4.89
N SER A 71 18.17 -13.96 -4.93
CA SER A 71 17.50 -15.22 -5.25
C SER A 71 18.17 -16.40 -4.54
N GLY A 72 17.36 -17.34 -4.06
CA GLY A 72 17.82 -18.57 -3.41
C GLY A 72 17.02 -18.88 -2.15
N ILE A 73 17.41 -19.97 -1.48
CA ILE A 73 16.90 -20.36 -0.16
C ILE A 73 18.02 -20.79 0.80
N GLU A 74 19.26 -20.88 0.31
CA GLU A 74 20.43 -21.24 1.10
C GLU A 74 21.04 -19.98 1.69
N GLU A 75 21.00 -19.86 3.01
CA GLU A 75 21.38 -18.65 3.74
C GLU A 75 22.85 -18.68 4.20
N PRO A 76 23.52 -17.51 4.29
CA PRO A 76 23.04 -16.20 3.84
C PRO A 76 23.16 -16.06 2.31
N ILE A 77 22.17 -15.41 1.71
CA ILE A 77 22.17 -15.08 0.28
C ILE A 77 22.99 -13.80 0.10
N ILE A 78 24.00 -13.83 -0.77
CA ILE A 78 24.94 -12.73 -0.97
C ILE A 78 24.60 -12.00 -2.26
N CYS A 79 24.43 -10.68 -2.18
CA CYS A 79 24.17 -9.82 -3.34
C CYS A 79 25.15 -8.64 -3.36
N ASN A 80 25.60 -8.21 -4.54
CA ASN A 80 26.39 -6.99 -4.67
C ASN A 80 25.50 -5.78 -4.36
N LYS A 81 25.94 -4.91 -3.44
CA LYS A 81 25.16 -3.74 -3.02
C LYS A 81 24.93 -2.70 -4.13
N GLU A 82 25.72 -2.74 -5.21
CA GLU A 82 25.50 -1.86 -6.37
C GLU A 82 24.22 -2.24 -7.15
N LEU A 83 23.77 -3.49 -7.03
CA LEU A 83 22.53 -3.98 -7.64
C LEU A 83 21.29 -3.62 -6.80
N VAL A 84 21.47 -3.45 -5.49
CA VAL A 84 20.43 -3.08 -4.54
C VAL A 84 20.89 -1.82 -3.80
N GLN A 85 20.83 -0.70 -4.53
CA GLN A 85 21.36 0.60 -4.09
C GLN A 85 20.71 1.05 -2.79
N GLU A 86 21.49 1.72 -1.94
CA GLU A 86 21.00 2.28 -0.68
C GLU A 86 20.31 1.24 0.21
N VAL A 87 20.79 -0.02 0.22
CA VAL A 87 20.30 -1.03 1.15
C VAL A 87 20.89 -0.83 2.55
N ASP A 88 20.02 -0.84 3.56
CA ASP A 88 20.38 -0.81 4.97
C ASP A 88 20.01 -2.12 5.69
N LEU A 89 20.62 -2.31 6.85
CA LEU A 89 20.32 -3.45 7.72
C LEU A 89 18.82 -3.45 8.08
N GLY A 90 18.16 -4.58 7.83
CA GLY A 90 16.76 -4.77 8.16
C GLY A 90 15.79 -4.50 7.00
N ASP A 91 16.26 -3.96 5.89
CA ASP A 91 15.48 -3.79 4.66
C ASP A 91 14.97 -5.13 4.11
N TYR A 92 13.89 -5.05 3.33
CA TYR A 92 13.28 -6.21 2.69
C TYR A 92 13.45 -6.19 1.18
N TYR A 93 13.53 -7.38 0.58
CA TYR A 93 13.62 -7.54 -0.88
C TYR A 93 12.58 -8.56 -1.35
N LEU A 94 11.85 -8.27 -2.42
CA LEU A 94 10.94 -9.18 -3.10
C LEU A 94 11.51 -9.61 -4.46
N ASN A 95 11.77 -10.90 -4.64
CA ASN A 95 12.06 -11.43 -5.96
C ASN A 95 10.76 -11.59 -6.78
N ASN A 96 10.54 -10.70 -7.74
CA ASN A 96 9.28 -10.63 -8.48
C ASN A 96 9.10 -11.77 -9.51
N SER A 97 10.15 -12.52 -9.84
CA SER A 97 10.09 -13.71 -10.70
C SER A 97 9.52 -14.94 -9.99
N ASN A 98 9.89 -15.18 -8.73
CA ASN A 98 9.46 -16.38 -8.00
C ASN A 98 8.56 -16.09 -6.78
N GLY A 99 8.45 -14.82 -6.35
CA GLY A 99 7.65 -14.42 -5.21
C GLY A 99 8.35 -14.54 -3.86
N ASN A 100 9.61 -14.99 -3.82
CA ASN A 100 10.36 -15.10 -2.59
C ASN A 100 10.66 -13.72 -2.01
N TYR A 101 10.59 -13.56 -0.69
CA TYR A 101 11.00 -12.33 -0.02
C TYR A 101 12.07 -12.61 1.04
N TYR A 102 12.91 -11.61 1.27
CA TYR A 102 14.13 -11.69 2.05
C TYR A 102 14.25 -10.49 2.98
N LYS A 103 15.04 -10.64 4.05
CA LYS A 103 15.42 -9.55 4.95
C LYS A 103 16.94 -9.39 4.94
N CYS A 104 17.44 -8.17 4.78
CA CYS A 104 18.86 -7.88 4.92
C CYS A 104 19.27 -8.04 6.38
N ILE A 105 20.28 -8.88 6.63
CA ILE A 105 20.77 -9.22 7.97
C ILE A 105 22.19 -8.73 8.25
N GLU A 106 22.93 -8.32 7.22
CA GLU A 106 24.26 -7.73 7.35
C GLU A 106 24.61 -6.90 6.10
N ILE A 107 25.32 -5.79 6.30
CA ILE A 107 25.87 -4.95 5.24
C ILE A 107 27.40 -4.98 5.32
N GLY A 108 28.03 -5.55 4.30
CA GLY A 108 29.47 -5.48 4.09
C GLY A 108 29.88 -4.32 3.17
N GLU A 109 31.18 -4.16 2.93
CA GLU A 109 31.70 -3.07 2.10
C GLU A 109 31.19 -3.11 0.64
N GLN A 110 31.10 -4.31 0.06
CA GLN A 110 30.69 -4.56 -1.34
C GLN A 110 29.40 -5.39 -1.46
N TYR A 111 29.01 -6.09 -0.40
CA TYR A 111 27.93 -7.06 -0.44
C TYR A 111 26.91 -6.81 0.66
N ALA A 112 25.64 -7.08 0.35
CA ALA A 112 24.57 -7.20 1.32
C ALA A 112 24.22 -8.68 1.50
N TYR A 113 23.95 -9.08 2.74
CA TYR A 113 23.61 -10.44 3.12
C TYR A 113 22.14 -10.53 3.48
N TRP A 114 21.47 -11.52 2.92
CA TRP A 114 20.03 -11.66 2.98
C TRP A 114 19.63 -13.01 3.57
N GLU A 115 18.58 -13.00 4.37
CA GLU A 115 17.93 -14.16 4.95
C GLU A 115 16.59 -14.39 4.25
N TYR A 116 16.29 -15.63 3.88
CA TYR A 116 15.04 -16.01 3.22
C TYR A 116 13.89 -16.02 4.24
N LYS A 117 12.78 -15.34 3.91
CA LYS A 117 11.64 -15.20 4.82
C LYS A 117 10.36 -15.91 4.34
N GLY A 118 10.28 -16.27 3.06
CA GLY A 118 9.16 -17.04 2.53
C GLY A 118 8.80 -16.64 1.10
N ASN A 119 7.58 -16.99 0.67
CA ASN A 119 7.08 -16.72 -0.68
C ASN A 119 5.68 -16.07 -0.63
N LEU A 120 5.49 -14.97 -1.37
CA LEU A 120 4.26 -14.17 -1.40
C LEU A 120 3.34 -14.48 -2.58
N LYS A 121 3.75 -15.31 -3.56
CA LYS A 121 2.87 -15.66 -4.70
C LYS A 121 1.66 -16.49 -4.30
N GLY A 122 1.64 -17.04 -3.09
CA GLY A 122 0.57 -17.91 -2.62
C GLY A 122 0.41 -19.15 -3.51
N PRO A 123 -0.56 -20.04 -3.22
CA PRO A 123 -0.96 -21.05 -4.19
C PRO A 123 -1.47 -20.35 -5.45
N LYS A 124 -1.14 -20.91 -6.62
CA LYS A 124 -1.75 -20.48 -7.89
C LYS A 124 -3.28 -20.54 -7.71
N GLY A 125 -3.98 -19.44 -7.99
CA GLY A 125 -5.43 -19.44 -8.02
C GLY A 125 -5.96 -20.49 -9.01
N GLU A 126 -7.19 -20.96 -8.79
CA GLU A 126 -7.84 -21.82 -9.78
C GLU A 126 -7.84 -21.13 -11.15
N GLN A 127 -7.58 -21.90 -12.21
CA GLN A 127 -7.73 -21.38 -13.56
C GLN A 127 -9.18 -20.95 -13.72
N GLY A 128 -9.41 -19.69 -14.08
CA GLY A 128 -10.76 -19.21 -14.40
C GLY A 128 -11.38 -20.14 -15.43
N GLU A 129 -12.66 -20.47 -15.26
CA GLU A 129 -13.39 -21.25 -16.24
C GLU A 129 -13.25 -20.57 -17.61
N SER A 130 -12.83 -21.33 -18.63
CA SER A 130 -12.93 -20.86 -19.99
C SER A 130 -14.42 -20.66 -20.28
N SER A 131 -14.92 -19.44 -20.13
CA SER A 131 -16.22 -19.08 -20.67
C SER A 131 -16.07 -19.25 -22.17
N SER A 132 -16.59 -20.35 -22.70
CA SER A 132 -16.68 -20.52 -24.13
C SER A 132 -17.48 -19.34 -24.66
N LEU A 133 -16.94 -18.63 -25.65
CA LEU A 133 -17.66 -17.57 -26.35
C LEU A 133 -18.88 -18.14 -27.12
N ASP A 134 -19.21 -19.42 -26.98
CA ASP A 134 -20.33 -20.12 -27.64
C ASP A 134 -21.70 -19.45 -27.45
N ASN A 135 -21.85 -18.53 -26.48
CA ASN A 135 -23.08 -17.75 -26.28
C ASN A 135 -22.99 -16.30 -26.81
N TYR A 136 -21.89 -15.92 -27.47
CA TYR A 136 -21.69 -14.61 -28.06
C TYR A 136 -21.44 -14.76 -29.56
N TYR A 137 -22.23 -14.04 -30.37
CA TYR A 137 -21.98 -13.96 -31.80
C TYR A 137 -20.56 -13.45 -32.06
N THR A 138 -19.80 -14.19 -32.85
CA THR A 138 -18.53 -13.71 -33.40
C THR A 138 -18.77 -12.46 -34.23
N LYS A 139 -17.77 -11.60 -34.36
CA LYS A 139 -17.88 -10.39 -35.16
C LYS A 139 -18.37 -10.69 -36.59
N SER A 140 -17.92 -11.80 -37.20
CA SER A 140 -18.36 -12.17 -38.56
C SER A 140 -19.83 -12.59 -38.61
N GLU A 141 -20.36 -13.24 -37.57
CA GLU A 141 -21.79 -13.58 -37.51
C GLU A 141 -22.64 -12.32 -37.38
N VAL A 142 -22.21 -11.34 -36.58
CA VAL A 142 -22.86 -10.04 -36.47
C VAL A 142 -22.81 -9.27 -37.79
N ASP A 143 -21.64 -9.21 -38.42
CA ASP A 143 -21.45 -8.52 -39.71
C ASP A 143 -22.36 -9.14 -40.79
N THR A 144 -22.45 -10.48 -40.83
CA THR A 144 -23.30 -11.21 -41.79
C THR A 144 -24.78 -10.91 -41.59
N VAL A 145 -25.26 -10.93 -40.34
CA VAL A 145 -26.67 -10.63 -40.01
C VAL A 145 -27.01 -9.18 -40.36
N ILE A 146 -26.09 -8.24 -40.12
CA ILE A 146 -26.26 -6.84 -40.49
C ILE A 146 -26.33 -6.66 -42.01
N GLU A 147 -25.43 -7.28 -42.76
CA GLU A 147 -25.43 -7.22 -44.22
C GLU A 147 -26.72 -7.79 -44.81
N GLN A 148 -27.19 -8.93 -44.30
CA GLN A 148 -28.45 -9.53 -44.73
C GLN A 148 -29.65 -8.62 -44.43
N ALA A 149 -29.73 -8.08 -43.21
CA ALA A 149 -30.81 -7.18 -42.83
C ALA A 149 -30.84 -5.90 -43.69
N ILE A 150 -29.66 -5.37 -44.04
CA ILE A 150 -29.53 -4.21 -44.94
C ILE A 150 -29.98 -4.57 -46.35
N ILE A 151 -29.58 -5.73 -46.89
CA ILE A 151 -29.99 -6.18 -48.23
C ILE A 151 -31.52 -6.35 -48.28
N THR A 152 -32.11 -7.07 -47.33
CA THR A 152 -33.56 -7.26 -47.21
C THR A 152 -34.32 -5.92 -47.17
N ALA A 153 -33.82 -4.95 -46.38
CA ALA A 153 -34.43 -3.62 -46.28
C ALA A 153 -34.31 -2.80 -47.58
N LEU A 154 -33.27 -3.02 -48.38
CA LEU A 154 -33.01 -2.29 -49.62
C LEU A 154 -33.65 -2.93 -50.85
N THR A 155 -33.80 -4.26 -50.88
CA THR A 155 -34.44 -4.98 -52.01
C THR A 155 -35.95 -5.10 -51.85
N GLY A 156 -36.48 -4.90 -50.63
CA GLY A 156 -37.92 -4.96 -50.34
C GLY A 156 -38.48 -6.39 -50.32
N ASP A 157 -37.62 -7.40 -50.34
CA ASP A 157 -37.99 -8.80 -50.17
C ASP A 157 -38.15 -9.11 -48.68
N TYR A 158 -39.37 -8.97 -48.15
CA TYR A 158 -39.76 -9.47 -46.84
C TYR A 158 -40.29 -10.90 -46.93
#